data_AF-A0A3D3LJ21-F1
#
_entry.id   AF-A0A3D3LJ21-F1
#
_cell.length_a   1.000
_cell.length_b   1.000
_cell.length_c   1.000
_cell.angle_alpha   90.00
_cell.angle_beta   90.00
_cell.angle_gamma   90.00
#
_symmetry.space_group_name_H-M   'P 1'
#
loop_
_entity.id
_entity.type
_entity.pdbx_description
1 polymer ?
#
loop_
_entity_poly.entity_id
_entity_poly.type
_entity_poly.pdbx_seq_one_letter_code
_entity_poly.pdbx_strand_id
1 'polypeptide(L)'
;YMDVRIPEGSLLKPTRPAALSCRTHALGRIFDVLGGLLGQGNPDFLCGAGFSDSPHFMYSGYDKNGEWYQLYQIGFGGIPARPIGDGPDGHSLWPGFKNVPNEFLEAYFPLRIETYESITDSGGAGYHRGGNGIRMGYRFLEDGEISIHDDRWLTYPWGVNGANPGWRSTKELVRATGETEMLPSKCDRFEVKSGDILYFNTWGGGGVGDPLTREAERVLKDVNSGLVSLEAANDIYGVVIANGAVDEAATEALRTDKAANKAEAKLFNFGDELEELRANCLAETGLEPPAAPDFSKSRLAAE
;
A
#
# COMPACT_ATOMS: atom_id res chain seq x y z
N TYR A 1 -17.39 -10.29 -26.72
CA TYR A 1 -16.21 -11.07 -27.12
C TYR A 1 -15.00 -10.22 -26.78
N MET A 2 -13.99 -10.76 -26.09
CA MET A 2 -12.78 -10.02 -25.71
C MET A 2 -11.62 -10.52 -26.58
N ASP A 3 -11.02 -9.65 -27.39
CA ASP A 3 -9.77 -9.92 -28.12
C ASP A 3 -8.60 -9.49 -27.24
N VAL A 4 -7.67 -10.41 -26.94
CA VAL A 4 -6.52 -10.15 -26.05
C VAL A 4 -5.25 -10.35 -26.84
N ARG A 5 -4.47 -9.27 -27.02
CA ARG A 5 -3.19 -9.28 -27.74
C ARG A 5 -2.07 -8.96 -26.76
N ILE A 6 -1.19 -9.93 -26.53
CA ILE A 6 -0.03 -9.77 -25.63
C ILE A 6 1.24 -9.87 -26.47
N PRO A 7 2.00 -8.77 -26.62
CA PRO A 7 3.24 -8.77 -27.40
C PRO A 7 4.28 -9.74 -26.83
N GLU A 8 4.94 -10.51 -27.71
CA GLU A 8 6.08 -11.37 -27.36
C GLU A 8 7.24 -10.55 -26.78
N GLY A 9 7.91 -11.06 -25.76
CA GLY A 9 9.02 -10.37 -25.09
C GLY A 9 8.58 -9.25 -24.13
N SER A 10 7.27 -9.03 -23.95
CA SER A 10 6.75 -8.12 -22.94
C SER A 10 6.82 -8.74 -21.53
N LEU A 11 6.63 -7.90 -20.50
CA LEU A 11 6.52 -8.35 -19.10
C LEU A 11 5.48 -9.46 -18.91
N LEU A 12 4.41 -9.45 -19.71
CA LEU A 12 3.30 -10.42 -19.61
C LEU A 12 3.50 -11.65 -20.50
N LYS A 13 4.39 -11.59 -21.48
CA LYS A 13 4.76 -12.71 -22.35
C LYS A 13 6.28 -12.77 -22.54
N PRO A 14 7.03 -13.04 -21.46
CA PRO A 14 8.48 -13.04 -21.48
C PRO A 14 9.04 -14.18 -22.34
N THR A 15 10.15 -13.93 -23.03
CA THR A 15 10.89 -14.94 -23.78
C THR A 15 11.99 -15.55 -22.91
N ARG A 16 12.22 -16.86 -23.05
CA ARG A 16 13.35 -17.53 -22.38
C ARG A 16 14.67 -16.80 -22.74
N PRO A 17 15.58 -16.53 -21.79
CA PRO A 17 15.64 -16.99 -20.39
C PRO A 17 15.18 -15.93 -19.35
N ALA A 18 14.23 -15.06 -19.68
CA ALA A 18 13.76 -14.02 -18.77
C ALA A 18 13.30 -14.58 -17.41
N ALA A 19 13.56 -13.81 -16.35
CA ALA A 19 13.17 -14.17 -14.99
C ALA A 19 11.64 -14.12 -14.82
N LEU A 20 11.08 -15.15 -14.15
CA LEU A 20 9.62 -15.31 -13.98
C LEU A 20 9.15 -15.22 -12.52
N SER A 21 10.09 -15.03 -11.59
CA SER A 21 9.77 -14.82 -10.17
C SER A 21 9.07 -13.47 -9.98
N CYS A 22 8.35 -13.32 -8.87
CA CYS A 22 7.71 -12.05 -8.47
C CYS A 22 6.69 -11.48 -9.48
N ARG A 23 6.18 -12.29 -10.42
CA ARG A 23 5.16 -11.88 -11.40
C ARG A 23 3.81 -11.45 -10.78
N THR A 24 3.55 -11.83 -9.53
CA THR A 24 2.33 -11.50 -8.79
C THR A 24 2.15 -10.00 -8.59
N HIS A 25 3.25 -9.24 -8.48
CA HIS A 25 3.20 -7.77 -8.43
C HIS A 25 2.56 -7.20 -9.70
N ALA A 26 3.05 -7.63 -10.88
CA ALA A 26 2.50 -7.24 -12.17
C ALA A 26 1.04 -7.71 -12.36
N LEU A 27 0.70 -8.91 -11.89
CA LEU A 27 -0.68 -9.40 -11.93
C LEU A 27 -1.64 -8.53 -11.10
N GLY A 28 -1.22 -8.13 -9.90
CA GLY A 28 -1.96 -7.18 -9.05
C GLY A 28 -2.20 -5.85 -9.75
N ARG A 29 -1.17 -5.29 -10.41
CA ARG A 29 -1.29 -4.06 -11.22
C ARG A 29 -2.34 -4.15 -12.32
N ILE A 30 -2.41 -5.30 -13.00
CA ILE A 30 -3.36 -5.48 -14.11
C ILE A 30 -4.80 -5.40 -13.61
N PHE A 31 -5.10 -5.88 -12.39
CA PHE A 31 -6.45 -5.73 -11.83
C PHE A 31 -6.83 -4.26 -11.65
N ASP A 32 -5.94 -3.44 -11.08
CA ASP A 32 -6.20 -2.01 -10.93
C ASP A 32 -6.42 -1.34 -12.30
N VAL A 33 -5.55 -1.63 -13.28
CA VAL A 33 -5.63 -1.02 -14.62
C VAL A 33 -6.91 -1.43 -15.34
N LEU A 34 -7.28 -2.72 -15.29
CA LEU A 34 -8.53 -3.19 -15.90
C LEU A 34 -9.76 -2.62 -15.19
N GLY A 35 -9.74 -2.56 -13.85
CA GLY A 35 -10.82 -1.95 -13.06
C GLY A 35 -10.99 -0.47 -13.39
N GLY A 36 -9.88 0.27 -13.46
CA GLY A 36 -9.87 1.67 -13.89
C GLY A 36 -10.39 1.85 -15.31
N LEU A 37 -9.88 1.09 -16.28
CA LEU A 37 -10.28 1.18 -17.69
C LEU A 37 -11.76 0.88 -17.90
N LEU A 38 -12.26 -0.22 -17.34
CA LEU A 38 -13.67 -0.60 -17.47
C LEU A 38 -14.59 0.38 -16.72
N GLY A 39 -14.14 0.87 -15.55
CA GLY A 39 -14.88 1.85 -14.75
C GLY A 39 -15.04 3.21 -15.42
N GLN A 40 -14.15 3.61 -16.34
CA GLN A 40 -14.32 4.85 -17.12
C GLN A 40 -15.59 4.81 -17.99
N GLY A 41 -15.97 3.62 -18.48
CA GLY A 41 -17.17 3.43 -19.31
C GLY A 41 -18.44 3.19 -18.51
N ASN A 42 -18.32 2.86 -17.21
CA ASN A 42 -19.44 2.69 -16.31
C ASN A 42 -19.02 3.01 -14.86
N PRO A 43 -19.47 4.16 -14.31
CA PRO A 43 -19.04 4.64 -13.01
C PRO A 43 -19.41 3.73 -11.85
N ASP A 44 -20.42 2.85 -12.00
CA ASP A 44 -20.82 1.88 -10.98
C ASP A 44 -19.73 0.82 -10.71
N PHE A 45 -18.75 0.71 -11.61
CA PHE A 45 -17.61 -0.21 -11.48
C PHE A 45 -16.27 0.50 -11.25
N LEU A 46 -16.24 1.84 -11.21
CA LEU A 46 -14.99 2.57 -11.04
C LEU A 46 -14.52 2.53 -9.58
N CYS A 47 -13.50 1.72 -9.34
CA CYS A 47 -12.87 1.56 -8.02
C CYS A 47 -11.57 2.39 -7.94
N GLY A 48 -11.14 2.69 -6.72
CA GLY A 48 -9.76 3.12 -6.49
C GLY A 48 -8.77 2.00 -6.86
N ALA A 49 -7.47 2.30 -6.84
CA ALA A 49 -6.45 1.26 -6.93
C ALA A 49 -6.16 0.63 -5.57
N GLY A 50 -5.92 -0.67 -5.56
CA GLY A 50 -5.50 -1.36 -4.35
C GLY A 50 -4.02 -1.21 -4.04
N PHE A 51 -3.67 -1.79 -2.90
CA PHE A 51 -2.29 -2.15 -2.62
C PHE A 51 -1.69 -2.97 -3.78
N SER A 52 -2.51 -3.84 -4.38
CA SER A 52 -2.39 -4.49 -5.68
C SER A 52 -1.03 -5.11 -5.97
N ASP A 53 -0.55 -5.79 -4.95
CA ASP A 53 0.78 -6.38 -4.89
C ASP A 53 0.72 -7.74 -4.17
N SER A 54 1.87 -8.37 -3.95
CA SER A 54 1.97 -9.56 -3.11
C SER A 54 3.25 -9.45 -2.30
N PRO A 55 3.24 -8.70 -1.18
CA PRO A 55 4.44 -8.42 -0.41
C PRO A 55 4.95 -9.72 0.17
N HIS A 56 6.18 -10.08 -0.15
CA HIS A 56 6.82 -11.24 0.43
C HIS A 56 7.98 -10.82 1.31
N PHE A 57 8.00 -11.38 2.51
CA PHE A 57 9.06 -11.23 3.47
C PHE A 57 9.69 -12.60 3.71
N MET A 58 10.99 -12.69 3.54
CA MET A 58 11.77 -13.87 3.88
C MET A 58 12.75 -13.54 4.97
N TYR A 59 12.94 -14.49 5.88
CA TYR A 59 13.99 -14.46 6.90
C TYR A 59 14.58 -15.85 7.04
N SER A 60 15.89 -15.97 6.92
CA SER A 60 16.58 -17.25 6.97
C SER A 60 17.93 -17.13 7.66
N GLY A 61 18.37 -18.24 8.25
CA GLY A 61 19.61 -18.30 9.00
C GLY A 61 19.75 -19.63 9.70
N TYR A 62 20.52 -19.64 10.79
CA TYR A 62 20.67 -20.78 11.67
C TYR A 62 20.29 -20.36 13.08
N ASP A 63 19.54 -21.21 13.79
CA ASP A 63 19.18 -20.95 15.18
C ASP A 63 20.36 -21.23 16.14
N LYS A 64 20.19 -20.94 17.43
CA LYS A 64 21.18 -21.26 18.48
C LYS A 64 21.64 -22.74 18.55
N ASN A 65 20.88 -23.67 17.97
CA ASN A 65 21.23 -25.10 17.93
C ASN A 65 21.95 -25.48 16.63
N GLY A 66 22.12 -24.53 15.70
CA GLY A 66 22.69 -24.75 14.37
C GLY A 66 21.71 -25.35 13.36
N GLU A 67 20.40 -25.32 13.63
CA GLU A 67 19.37 -25.76 12.70
C GLU A 67 19.02 -24.65 11.71
N TRP A 68 18.99 -24.99 10.42
CA TRP A 68 18.64 -24.04 9.38
C TRP A 68 17.13 -23.78 9.35
N TYR A 69 16.75 -22.51 9.21
CA TYR A 69 15.36 -22.10 9.04
C TYR A 69 15.18 -21.17 7.84
N GLN A 70 13.96 -21.18 7.31
CA GLN A 70 13.51 -20.21 6.32
C GLN A 70 12.03 -19.90 6.52
N LEU A 71 11.75 -18.67 6.92
CA LEU A 71 10.42 -18.09 6.88
C LEU A 71 10.14 -17.57 5.48
N TYR A 72 8.94 -17.83 4.99
CA TYR A 72 8.32 -17.14 3.88
C TYR A 72 6.94 -16.64 4.32
N GLN A 73 6.81 -15.32 4.44
CA GLN A 73 5.59 -14.67 4.86
C GLN A 73 5.01 -13.82 3.73
N ILE A 74 3.69 -13.89 3.59
CA ILE A 74 2.93 -13.04 2.67
C ILE A 74 2.22 -11.98 3.52
N GLY A 75 2.49 -10.71 3.26
CA GLY A 75 1.78 -9.60 3.87
C GLY A 75 0.51 -9.22 3.09
N PHE A 76 -0.30 -8.35 3.68
CA PHE A 76 -1.49 -7.78 3.06
C PHE A 76 -1.57 -6.27 3.28
N GLY A 77 -2.38 -5.58 2.49
CA GLY A 77 -2.53 -4.13 2.57
C GLY A 77 -3.97 -3.68 2.34
N GLY A 78 -4.14 -2.40 2.05
CA GLY A 78 -5.44 -1.80 1.81
C GLY A 78 -6.08 -2.24 0.50
N ILE A 79 -7.29 -2.79 0.57
CA ILE A 79 -8.14 -3.04 -0.60
C ILE A 79 -8.74 -1.73 -1.08
N PRO A 80 -8.92 -1.50 -2.39
CA PRO A 80 -9.48 -0.24 -2.87
C PRO A 80 -10.91 -0.03 -2.42
N ALA A 81 -11.28 1.24 -2.26
CA ALA A 81 -12.68 1.63 -2.18
C ALA A 81 -13.41 1.28 -3.49
N ARG A 82 -14.71 1.03 -3.37
CA ARG A 82 -15.61 0.70 -4.47
C ARG A 82 -16.83 1.62 -4.41
N PRO A 83 -17.58 1.79 -5.51
CA PRO A 83 -18.85 2.53 -5.49
C PRO A 83 -19.86 1.98 -4.48
N ILE A 84 -19.73 0.69 -4.12
CA ILE A 84 -20.61 0.01 -3.17
C ILE A 84 -20.14 0.07 -1.71
N GLY A 85 -18.96 0.62 -1.41
CA GLY A 85 -18.45 0.62 -0.05
C GLY A 85 -16.94 0.84 0.12
N ASP A 86 -16.56 1.03 1.38
CA ASP A 86 -15.17 1.18 1.80
C ASP A 86 -14.34 -0.06 1.44
N GLY A 87 -13.03 0.18 1.28
CA GLY A 87 -12.03 -0.86 1.10
C GLY A 87 -11.67 -1.52 2.43
N PRO A 88 -11.65 -2.86 2.52
CA PRO A 88 -11.12 -3.56 3.70
C PRO A 88 -9.67 -3.19 4.04
N ASP A 89 -9.42 -2.87 5.31
CA ASP A 89 -8.09 -2.61 5.86
C ASP A 89 -7.27 -3.92 5.98
N GLY A 90 -6.00 -3.90 5.58
CA GLY A 90 -5.06 -5.02 5.78
C GLY A 90 -5.50 -6.40 5.26
N HIS A 91 -6.29 -6.45 4.20
CA HIS A 91 -6.91 -7.67 3.71
C HIS A 91 -6.25 -8.17 2.41
N SER A 92 -6.32 -9.48 2.18
CA SER A 92 -5.88 -10.07 0.91
C SER A 92 -6.75 -9.61 -0.26
N LEU A 93 -6.12 -9.26 -1.39
CA LEU A 93 -6.81 -9.04 -2.66
C LEU A 93 -7.39 -10.36 -3.21
N TRP A 94 -6.82 -11.49 -2.79
CA TRP A 94 -7.21 -12.83 -3.22
C TRP A 94 -8.24 -13.41 -2.26
N PRO A 95 -9.46 -13.72 -2.73
CA PRO A 95 -10.49 -14.29 -1.86
C PRO A 95 -10.05 -15.66 -1.33
N GLY A 96 -10.36 -15.95 -0.06
CA GLY A 96 -10.12 -17.25 0.56
C GLY A 96 -8.76 -17.42 1.25
N PHE A 97 -7.88 -16.42 1.20
CA PHE A 97 -6.65 -16.43 2.00
C PHE A 97 -6.95 -16.04 3.45
N LYS A 98 -6.27 -16.70 4.38
CA LYS A 98 -6.28 -16.36 5.80
C LYS A 98 -4.87 -16.02 6.23
N ASN A 99 -4.74 -15.09 7.17
CA ASN A 99 -3.44 -14.78 7.73
C ASN A 99 -2.94 -15.93 8.61
N VAL A 100 -1.62 -16.05 8.74
CA VAL A 100 -0.97 -16.98 9.67
C VAL A 100 -1.01 -16.36 11.07
N PRO A 101 -1.43 -17.10 12.12
CA PRO A 101 -1.39 -16.58 13.49
C PRO A 101 0.02 -16.18 13.91
N ASN A 102 0.16 -15.05 14.62
CA ASN A 102 1.46 -14.58 15.09
C ASN A 102 2.14 -15.61 15.99
N GLU A 103 1.37 -16.27 16.87
CA GLU A 103 1.88 -17.30 17.77
C GLU A 103 2.49 -18.49 17.01
N PHE A 104 1.99 -18.77 15.80
CA PHE A 104 2.58 -19.79 14.94
C PHE A 104 3.94 -19.33 14.40
N LEU A 105 4.05 -18.07 13.97
CA LEU A 105 5.32 -17.52 13.51
C LEU A 105 6.38 -17.52 14.62
N GLU A 106 6.00 -17.07 15.82
CA GLU A 106 6.91 -16.99 16.98
C GLU A 106 7.30 -18.37 17.54
N ALA A 107 6.48 -19.40 17.33
CA ALA A 107 6.79 -20.76 17.77
C ALA A 107 7.77 -21.49 16.84
N TYR A 108 7.77 -21.17 15.54
CA TYR A 108 8.53 -21.90 14.52
C TYR A 108 9.78 -21.16 14.04
N PHE A 109 9.84 -19.84 14.17
CA PHE A 109 10.92 -19.02 13.65
C PHE A 109 11.52 -18.17 14.77
N PRO A 110 12.84 -17.88 14.73
CA PRO A 110 13.49 -17.06 15.74
C PRO A 110 13.18 -15.57 15.53
N LEU A 111 11.91 -15.21 15.67
CA LEU A 111 11.43 -13.85 15.61
C LEU A 111 10.32 -13.62 16.64
N ARG A 112 10.02 -12.35 16.90
CA ARG A 112 8.85 -11.90 17.66
C ARG A 112 8.09 -10.85 16.86
N ILE A 113 6.76 -10.90 16.91
CA ILE A 113 5.91 -9.86 16.34
C ILE A 113 5.71 -8.78 17.41
N GLU A 114 6.39 -7.66 17.26
CA GLU A 114 6.34 -6.52 18.20
C GLU A 114 5.12 -5.65 18.00
N THR A 115 4.68 -5.51 16.75
CA THR A 115 3.46 -4.78 16.39
C THR A 115 2.76 -5.47 15.23
N TYR A 116 1.44 -5.43 15.26
CA TYR A 116 0.57 -5.76 14.13
C TYR A 116 -0.68 -4.89 14.21
N GLU A 117 -0.68 -3.79 13.48
CA GLU A 117 -1.72 -2.75 13.56
C GLU A 117 -2.05 -2.15 12.19
N SER A 118 -3.24 -1.54 12.09
CA SER A 118 -3.61 -0.70 10.96
C SER A 118 -2.83 0.61 11.00
N ILE A 119 -2.35 1.08 9.85
CA ILE A 119 -1.71 2.39 9.72
C ILE A 119 -2.82 3.43 9.52
N THR A 120 -3.13 4.19 10.56
CA THR A 120 -4.12 5.29 10.52
C THR A 120 -3.86 6.22 9.33
N ASP A 121 -4.93 6.66 8.65
CA ASP A 121 -4.91 7.56 7.49
C ASP A 121 -4.24 7.03 6.21
N SER A 122 -3.68 5.82 6.21
CA SER A 122 -2.97 5.29 5.05
C SER A 122 -3.87 4.96 3.86
N GLY A 123 -5.14 4.69 4.10
CA GLY A 123 -6.15 4.50 3.08
C GLY A 123 -6.60 5.83 2.48
N GLY A 124 -6.67 5.89 1.16
CA GLY A 124 -7.08 7.08 0.42
C GLY A 124 -8.47 7.55 0.83
N ALA A 125 -8.54 8.79 1.29
CA ALA A 125 -9.79 9.41 1.72
C ALA A 125 -10.77 9.58 0.57
N GLY A 126 -12.04 9.34 0.83
CA GLY A 126 -13.13 9.55 -0.13
C GLY A 126 -14.48 9.39 0.56
N TYR A 127 -15.57 9.57 -0.19
CA TYR A 127 -16.90 9.17 0.29
C TYR A 127 -16.87 7.70 0.75
N HIS A 128 -16.22 6.86 -0.06
CA HIS A 128 -15.71 5.58 0.36
C HIS A 128 -14.19 5.63 0.52
N ARG A 129 -13.71 5.28 1.72
CA ARG A 129 -12.28 5.24 2.05
C ARG A 129 -11.66 3.96 1.49
N GLY A 130 -10.47 4.05 0.92
CA GLY A 130 -9.67 2.86 0.63
C GLY A 130 -9.18 2.21 1.93
N GLY A 131 -8.94 0.90 1.93
CA GLY A 131 -8.45 0.23 3.13
C GLY A 131 -7.09 0.79 3.58
N ASN A 132 -6.85 0.81 4.87
CA ASN A 132 -5.55 1.14 5.44
C ASN A 132 -4.57 -0.02 5.21
N GLY A 133 -3.30 0.34 5.10
CA GLY A 133 -2.19 -0.59 5.20
C GLY A 133 -1.99 -1.08 6.63
N ILE A 134 -1.04 -2.00 6.76
CA ILE A 134 -0.67 -2.65 8.02
C ILE A 134 0.78 -2.34 8.32
N ARG A 135 1.07 -2.08 9.60
CA ARG A 135 2.40 -2.10 10.16
C ARG A 135 2.62 -3.43 10.87
N MET A 136 3.60 -4.20 10.43
CA MET A 136 4.05 -5.41 11.11
C MET A 136 5.51 -5.26 11.51
N GLY A 137 5.81 -5.38 12.81
CA GLY A 137 7.16 -5.25 13.35
C GLY A 137 7.76 -6.61 13.66
N TYR A 138 8.77 -7.03 12.89
CA TYR A 138 9.49 -8.28 13.12
C TYR A 138 10.75 -8.01 13.91
N ARG A 139 10.78 -8.36 15.20
CA ARG A 139 12.02 -8.41 15.97
C ARG A 139 12.75 -9.71 15.69
N PHE A 140 13.98 -9.62 15.21
CA PHE A 140 14.82 -10.80 14.98
C PHE A 140 15.42 -11.27 16.30
N LEU A 141 15.38 -12.58 16.55
CA LEU A 141 15.96 -13.18 17.76
C LEU A 141 17.29 -13.87 17.47
N GLU A 142 17.61 -14.10 16.20
CA GLU A 142 18.89 -14.66 15.74
C GLU A 142 19.48 -13.80 14.61
N ASP A 143 20.79 -13.89 14.43
CA ASP A 143 21.44 -13.35 13.24
C ASP A 143 20.94 -14.08 11.99
N GLY A 144 20.83 -13.37 10.88
CA GLY A 144 20.43 -13.98 9.63
C GLY A 144 20.37 -13.00 8.47
N GLU A 145 19.64 -13.42 7.45
CA GLU A 145 19.44 -12.67 6.24
C GLU A 145 17.95 -12.53 5.95
N ILE A 146 17.56 -11.37 5.43
CA ILE A 146 16.22 -11.11 4.92
C ILE A 146 16.23 -10.87 3.42
N SER A 147 15.15 -11.26 2.76
CA SER A 147 14.84 -10.82 1.40
C SER A 147 13.44 -10.23 1.40
N ILE A 148 13.27 -9.14 0.68
CA ILE A 148 12.00 -8.42 0.57
C ILE A 148 11.62 -8.39 -0.91
N HIS A 149 10.41 -8.82 -1.22
CA HIS A 149 9.78 -8.62 -2.52
C HIS A 149 8.52 -7.80 -2.33
N ASP A 150 8.64 -6.49 -2.52
CA ASP A 150 7.57 -5.51 -2.35
C ASP A 150 7.58 -4.53 -3.55
N ASP A 151 6.46 -3.87 -3.82
CA ASP A 151 6.36 -2.80 -4.81
C ASP A 151 5.65 -1.56 -4.24
N ARG A 152 5.20 -0.61 -5.08
CA ARG A 152 4.45 0.62 -4.68
C ARG A 152 5.12 1.45 -3.57
N TRP A 153 6.44 1.45 -3.53
CA TRP A 153 7.22 2.32 -2.65
C TRP A 153 7.42 3.72 -3.22
N LEU A 154 7.30 3.87 -4.55
CA LEU A 154 7.42 5.16 -5.26
C LEU A 154 6.06 5.75 -5.64
N THR A 155 5.15 4.93 -6.21
CA THR A 155 3.87 5.40 -6.78
C THR A 155 2.66 5.03 -5.91
N TYR A 156 1.70 5.95 -5.84
CA TYR A 156 0.54 5.83 -4.97
C TYR A 156 -0.63 5.03 -5.59
N PRO A 157 -1.35 4.22 -4.79
CA PRO A 157 -2.66 3.69 -5.18
C PRO A 157 -3.61 4.85 -5.42
N TRP A 158 -4.01 5.06 -6.68
CA TRP A 158 -4.84 6.21 -7.05
C TRP A 158 -6.24 6.17 -6.44
N GLY A 159 -6.74 7.35 -6.08
CA GLY A 159 -8.16 7.58 -5.82
C GLY A 159 -8.93 7.86 -7.11
N VAL A 160 -10.26 7.80 -7.04
CA VAL A 160 -11.14 8.13 -8.17
C VAL A 160 -12.30 9.04 -7.78
N ASN A 161 -12.86 9.75 -8.76
CA ASN A 161 -14.02 10.66 -8.58
C ASN A 161 -13.81 11.68 -7.45
N GLY A 162 -12.63 12.33 -7.41
CA GLY A 162 -12.30 13.34 -6.41
C GLY A 162 -11.83 12.81 -5.05
N ALA A 163 -11.60 11.50 -4.93
CA ALA A 163 -10.94 10.89 -3.77
C ALA A 163 -9.41 11.03 -3.81
N ASN A 164 -8.80 10.81 -2.67
CA ASN A 164 -7.35 10.83 -2.48
C ASN A 164 -6.72 9.45 -2.76
N PRO A 165 -5.44 9.44 -3.17
CA PRO A 165 -4.66 8.22 -3.23
C PRO A 165 -4.39 7.65 -1.83
N GLY A 166 -4.14 6.34 -1.76
CA GLY A 166 -3.60 5.69 -0.55
C GLY A 166 -2.10 5.96 -0.38
N TRP A 167 -1.55 5.65 0.79
CA TRP A 167 -0.12 5.78 1.07
C TRP A 167 0.71 4.65 0.43
N ARG A 168 1.99 4.96 0.20
CA ARG A 168 3.02 4.03 -0.29
C ARG A 168 3.54 3.10 0.82
N SER A 169 4.17 1.99 0.44
CA SER A 169 4.82 1.12 1.42
C SER A 169 6.18 1.67 1.83
N THR A 170 6.59 1.30 3.04
CA THR A 170 7.92 1.63 3.56
C THR A 170 8.50 0.43 4.30
N LYS A 171 9.84 0.33 4.34
CA LYS A 171 10.57 -0.72 5.05
C LYS A 171 11.60 -0.04 5.93
N GLU A 172 11.31 0.02 7.21
CA GLU A 172 12.18 0.69 8.18
C GLU A 172 12.82 -0.38 9.05
N LEU A 173 14.14 -0.42 9.06
CA LEU A 173 14.91 -1.30 9.92
C LEU A 173 15.49 -0.49 11.06
N VAL A 174 15.09 -0.82 12.28
CA VAL A 174 15.67 -0.26 13.50
C VAL A 174 16.66 -1.26 14.05
N ARG A 175 17.94 -0.90 14.02
CA ARG A 175 19.03 -1.71 14.56
C ARG A 175 18.94 -1.79 16.08
N ALA A 176 19.48 -2.86 16.66
CA ALA A 176 19.58 -3.01 18.11
C ALA A 176 20.37 -1.87 18.79
N THR A 177 21.24 -1.19 18.03
CA THR A 177 22.00 0.00 18.46
C THR A 177 21.13 1.27 18.56
N GLY A 178 19.91 1.25 18.01
CA GLY A 178 19.01 2.39 17.88
C GLY A 178 19.14 3.15 16.55
N GLU A 179 20.09 2.79 15.69
CA GLU A 179 20.19 3.34 14.33
C GLU A 179 19.00 2.89 13.49
N THR A 180 18.50 3.76 12.62
CA THR A 180 17.36 3.46 11.74
C THR A 180 17.76 3.66 10.30
N GLU A 181 17.43 2.70 9.44
CA GLU A 181 17.66 2.77 8.00
C GLU A 181 16.42 2.39 7.20
N MET A 182 16.21 3.09 6.09
CA MET A 182 15.17 2.75 5.12
C MET A 182 15.70 1.71 4.13
N LEU A 183 15.05 0.56 4.09
CA LEU A 183 15.37 -0.49 3.13
C LEU A 183 14.60 -0.29 1.82
N PRO A 184 15.19 -0.67 0.68
CA PRO A 184 14.46 -0.71 -0.57
C PRO A 184 13.32 -1.74 -0.51
N SER A 185 12.26 -1.50 -1.29
CA SER A 185 11.15 -2.46 -1.44
C SER A 185 11.58 -3.81 -2.03
N LYS A 186 12.75 -3.88 -2.65
CA LYS A 186 13.34 -5.11 -3.17
C LYS A 186 14.79 -5.22 -2.72
N CYS A 187 15.09 -6.20 -1.89
CA CYS A 187 16.44 -6.57 -1.49
C CYS A 187 16.55 -8.10 -1.36
N ASP A 188 17.78 -8.59 -1.46
CA ASP A 188 18.08 -10.02 -1.33
C ASP A 188 19.29 -10.21 -0.42
N ARG A 189 19.19 -11.17 0.51
CA ARG A 189 20.24 -11.51 1.47
C ARG A 189 20.77 -10.31 2.27
N PHE A 190 19.87 -9.43 2.69
CA PHE A 190 20.22 -8.29 3.53
C PHE A 190 20.48 -8.77 4.96
N GLU A 191 21.64 -8.44 5.53
CA GLU A 191 22.02 -8.91 6.86
C GLU A 191 21.23 -8.21 7.97
N VAL A 192 20.67 -9.02 8.88
CA VAL A 192 20.02 -8.57 10.12
C VAL A 192 20.67 -9.23 11.31
N LYS A 193 20.66 -8.52 12.45
CA LYS A 193 21.24 -8.98 13.70
C LYS A 193 20.16 -9.25 14.73
N SER A 194 20.45 -10.17 15.65
CA SER A 194 19.59 -10.39 16.82
C SER A 194 19.33 -9.06 17.54
N GLY A 195 18.06 -8.76 17.81
CA GLY A 195 17.61 -7.52 18.43
C GLY A 195 17.12 -6.44 17.45
N ASP A 196 17.50 -6.51 16.17
CA ASP A 196 16.98 -5.62 15.12
C ASP A 196 15.46 -5.78 14.96
N ILE A 197 14.77 -4.74 14.54
CA ILE A 197 13.32 -4.73 14.25
C ILE A 197 13.08 -4.22 12.83
N LEU A 198 12.45 -5.03 11.98
CA LEU A 198 11.94 -4.57 10.70
C LEU A 198 10.46 -4.17 10.82
N TYR A 199 10.15 -2.89 10.65
CA TYR A 199 8.78 -2.42 10.42
C TYR A 199 8.45 -2.53 8.93
N PHE A 200 7.67 -3.55 8.62
CA PHE A 200 7.14 -3.82 7.29
C PHE A 200 5.79 -3.10 7.15
N ASN A 201 5.83 -1.85 6.72
CA ASN A 201 4.62 -1.06 6.47
C ASN A 201 4.11 -1.35 5.06
N THR A 202 2.84 -1.74 4.97
CA THR A 202 2.14 -1.97 3.70
C THR A 202 1.32 -0.76 3.29
N TRP A 203 0.89 -0.75 2.03
CA TRP A 203 0.17 0.33 1.38
C TRP A 203 -1.28 0.42 1.83
N GLY A 204 -1.86 1.61 1.74
CA GLY A 204 -3.31 1.73 1.69
C GLY A 204 -3.88 1.40 0.31
N GLY A 205 -5.21 1.43 0.20
CA GLY A 205 -5.94 1.47 -1.07
C GLY A 205 -6.41 2.90 -1.37
N GLY A 206 -6.65 3.24 -2.63
CA GLY A 206 -7.22 4.51 -3.02
C GLY A 206 -8.73 4.61 -2.71
N GLY A 207 -9.20 5.83 -2.47
CA GLY A 207 -10.60 6.13 -2.18
C GLY A 207 -11.49 6.26 -3.42
N VAL A 208 -12.80 6.38 -3.19
CA VAL A 208 -13.82 6.69 -4.21
C VAL A 208 -14.71 7.84 -3.72
N GLY A 209 -14.89 8.86 -4.56
CA GLY A 209 -15.80 9.97 -4.28
C GLY A 209 -15.22 11.04 -3.35
N ASP A 210 -15.92 12.18 -3.26
CA ASP A 210 -15.49 13.31 -2.45
C ASP A 210 -15.45 13.00 -0.94
N PRO A 211 -14.31 13.17 -0.24
CA PRO A 211 -14.26 13.03 1.22
C PRO A 211 -15.23 13.93 1.97
N LEU A 212 -15.50 15.15 1.47
CA LEU A 212 -16.39 16.12 2.13
C LEU A 212 -17.86 15.67 2.15
N THR A 213 -18.23 14.72 1.29
CA THR A 213 -19.60 14.21 1.24
C THR A 213 -19.81 12.95 2.08
N ARG A 214 -18.74 12.37 2.67
CA ARG A 214 -18.85 11.25 3.61
C ARG A 214 -19.67 11.67 4.82
N GLU A 215 -20.52 10.79 5.32
CA GLU A 215 -21.35 11.08 6.49
C GLU A 215 -20.47 11.31 7.73
N ALA A 216 -20.69 12.40 8.46
CA ALA A 216 -19.84 12.80 9.59
C ALA A 216 -19.79 11.74 10.70
N GLU A 217 -20.91 11.05 10.94
CA GLU A 217 -20.99 9.93 11.90
C GLU A 217 -20.13 8.73 11.47
N ARG A 218 -19.98 8.47 10.17
CA ARG A 218 -19.07 7.42 9.68
C ARG A 218 -17.62 7.83 9.91
N VAL A 219 -17.28 9.11 9.72
CA VAL A 219 -15.95 9.64 10.04
C VAL A 219 -15.67 9.54 11.54
N LEU A 220 -16.61 9.90 12.41
CA LEU A 220 -16.46 9.73 13.86
C LEU A 220 -16.25 8.25 14.24
N LYS A 221 -16.98 7.34 13.62
CA LYS A 221 -16.77 5.90 13.82
C LYS A 221 -15.37 5.45 13.40
N ASP A 222 -14.87 5.93 12.26
CA ASP A 222 -13.52 5.63 11.79
C ASP A 222 -12.46 6.20 12.75
N VAL A 223 -12.67 7.41 13.29
CA VAL A 223 -11.81 8.03 14.32
C VAL A 223 -11.78 7.22 15.61
N ASN A 224 -12.96 6.84 16.11
CA ASN A 224 -13.06 6.00 17.30
C ASN A 224 -12.43 4.60 17.12
N SER A 225 -12.32 4.15 15.87
CA SER A 225 -11.67 2.88 15.52
C SER A 225 -10.16 3.03 15.22
N GLY A 226 -9.61 4.24 15.29
CA GLY A 226 -8.21 4.53 14.96
C GLY A 226 -7.87 4.39 13.47
N LEU A 227 -8.88 4.33 12.58
CA LEU A 227 -8.68 4.19 11.15
C LEU A 227 -8.42 5.53 10.47
N VAL A 228 -9.01 6.60 11.02
CA VAL A 228 -8.85 8.00 10.60
C VAL A 228 -8.39 8.81 11.82
N SER A 229 -7.45 9.74 11.67
CA SER A 229 -7.05 10.62 12.77
C SER A 229 -8.04 11.77 12.98
N LEU A 230 -7.99 12.42 14.15
CA LEU A 230 -8.76 13.66 14.40
C LEU A 230 -8.35 14.79 13.44
N GLU A 231 -7.06 14.84 13.07
CA GLU A 231 -6.52 15.80 12.11
C GLU A 231 -7.10 15.54 10.72
N ALA A 232 -7.04 14.31 10.21
CA ALA A 232 -7.63 13.95 8.92
C ALA A 232 -9.15 14.14 8.90
N ALA A 233 -9.85 13.85 10.00
CA ALA A 233 -11.29 14.13 10.12
C ALA A 233 -11.59 15.62 9.85
N ASN A 234 -10.80 16.54 10.41
CA ASN A 234 -10.95 17.97 10.19
C ASN A 234 -10.48 18.39 8.79
N ASP A 235 -9.24 18.06 8.44
CA ASP A 235 -8.55 18.63 7.29
C ASP A 235 -9.03 18.04 5.97
N ILE A 236 -9.34 16.75 5.96
CA ILE A 236 -9.68 16.02 4.73
C ILE A 236 -11.20 15.84 4.61
N TYR A 237 -11.87 15.38 5.66
CA TYR A 237 -13.32 15.11 5.63
C TYR A 237 -14.19 16.33 6.01
N GLY A 238 -13.57 17.41 6.51
CA GLY A 238 -14.27 18.61 6.95
C GLY A 238 -15.17 18.38 8.17
N VAL A 239 -14.90 17.35 8.98
CA VAL A 239 -15.69 16.96 10.15
C VAL A 239 -15.03 17.47 11.41
N VAL A 240 -15.78 18.23 12.20
CA VAL A 240 -15.34 18.76 13.48
C VAL A 240 -15.84 17.82 14.58
N ILE A 241 -14.92 17.25 15.35
CA ILE A 241 -15.23 16.37 16.48
C ILE A 241 -14.84 17.08 17.76
N ALA A 242 -15.81 17.26 18.67
CA ALA A 242 -15.61 17.89 19.97
C ALA A 242 -16.21 17.01 21.07
N ASN A 243 -15.47 16.77 22.15
CA ASN A 243 -15.92 15.96 23.28
C ASN A 243 -16.46 14.56 22.90
N GLY A 244 -15.88 13.95 21.86
CA GLY A 244 -16.26 12.60 21.39
C GLY A 244 -17.53 12.55 20.54
N ALA A 245 -18.06 13.68 20.10
CA ALA A 245 -19.23 13.77 19.22
C ALA A 245 -18.96 14.70 18.02
N VAL A 246 -19.74 14.54 16.95
CA VAL A 246 -19.72 15.46 15.81
C VAL A 246 -20.33 16.81 16.22
N ASP A 247 -19.62 17.90 15.95
CA ASP A 247 -20.19 19.25 15.96
C ASP A 247 -20.79 19.51 14.58
N GLU A 248 -22.10 19.33 14.45
CA GLU A 248 -22.81 19.46 13.17
C GLU A 248 -22.68 20.86 12.57
N ALA A 249 -22.82 21.91 13.39
CA ALA A 249 -22.78 23.29 12.91
C ALA A 249 -21.38 23.67 12.43
N ALA A 250 -20.34 23.29 13.18
CA ALA A 250 -18.96 23.54 12.77
C ALA A 250 -18.55 22.70 11.56
N THR A 251 -19.03 21.45 11.46
CA THR A 251 -18.81 20.57 10.29
C THR A 251 -19.43 21.15 9.03
N GLU A 252 -20.68 21.63 9.09
CA GLU A 252 -21.35 22.23 7.94
C GLU A 252 -20.64 23.51 7.47
N ALA A 253 -20.23 24.37 8.42
CA ALA A 253 -19.48 25.58 8.11
C ALA A 253 -18.13 25.26 7.45
N LEU A 254 -17.38 24.29 8.00
CA LEU A 254 -16.08 23.87 7.47
C LEU A 254 -16.19 23.24 6.08
N ARG A 255 -17.21 22.40 5.86
CA ARG A 255 -17.46 21.79 4.54
C ARG A 255 -17.86 22.83 3.51
N THR A 256 -18.68 23.82 3.88
CA THR A 256 -19.05 24.92 2.99
C THR A 256 -17.82 25.70 2.55
N ASP A 257 -16.93 26.05 3.48
CA ASP A 257 -15.68 26.77 3.19
C ASP A 257 -14.72 25.94 2.33
N LYS A 258 -14.48 24.66 2.68
CA LYS A 258 -13.63 23.77 1.89
C LYS A 258 -14.18 23.53 0.50
N ALA A 259 -15.50 23.35 0.35
CA ALA A 259 -16.14 23.15 -0.95
C ALA A 259 -16.02 24.39 -1.86
N ALA A 260 -16.11 25.61 -1.30
CA ALA A 260 -15.95 26.85 -2.05
C ALA A 260 -14.53 27.02 -2.63
N ASN A 261 -13.52 26.44 -1.99
CA ASN A 261 -12.12 26.53 -2.39
C ASN A 261 -11.60 25.26 -3.08
N LYS A 262 -12.48 24.29 -3.36
CA LYS A 262 -12.08 22.98 -3.88
C LYS A 262 -11.78 23.04 -5.37
N ALA A 263 -10.65 22.45 -5.77
CA ALA A 263 -10.32 22.23 -7.17
C ALA A 263 -11.29 21.23 -7.83
N GLU A 264 -11.41 21.28 -9.16
CA GLU A 264 -12.25 20.36 -9.92
C GLU A 264 -11.85 18.90 -9.67
N ALA A 265 -12.84 18.04 -9.46
CA ALA A 265 -12.63 16.63 -9.16
C ALA A 265 -12.06 15.90 -10.38
N LYS A 266 -10.83 15.38 -10.26
CA LYS A 266 -10.24 14.50 -11.28
C LYS A 266 -10.88 13.12 -11.23
N LEU A 267 -11.04 12.50 -12.40
CA LEU A 267 -11.49 11.10 -12.52
C LEU A 267 -10.53 10.14 -11.83
N PHE A 268 -9.22 10.36 -12.01
CA PHE A 268 -8.15 9.65 -11.32
C PHE A 268 -7.27 10.66 -10.59
N ASN A 269 -6.93 10.34 -9.35
CA ASN A 269 -5.97 11.08 -8.56
C ASN A 269 -4.79 10.16 -8.23
N PHE A 270 -3.70 10.31 -9.00
CA PHE A 270 -2.49 9.49 -8.87
C PHE A 270 -1.52 10.01 -7.79
N GLY A 271 -1.82 11.14 -7.16
CA GLY A 271 -0.83 11.92 -6.40
C GLY A 271 0.02 12.78 -7.34
N ASP A 272 1.29 12.97 -7.00
CA ASP A 272 2.24 13.74 -7.81
C ASP A 272 2.62 13.00 -9.10
N GLU A 273 3.06 13.76 -10.09
CA GLU A 273 3.49 13.20 -11.38
C GLU A 273 4.79 12.40 -11.22
N LEU A 274 5.01 11.38 -12.06
CA LEU A 274 6.13 10.46 -11.90
C LEU A 274 7.51 11.15 -11.90
N GLU A 275 7.68 12.21 -12.70
CA GLU A 275 8.93 12.98 -12.73
C GLU A 275 9.15 13.78 -11.44
N GLU A 276 8.08 14.30 -10.82
CA GLU A 276 8.13 14.97 -9.51
C GLU A 276 8.47 13.96 -8.41
N LEU A 277 7.81 12.79 -8.41
CA LEU A 277 8.11 11.70 -7.49
C LEU A 277 9.57 11.26 -7.57
N ARG A 278 10.14 11.20 -8.78
CA ARG A 278 11.56 10.85 -8.98
C ARG A 278 12.48 11.97 -8.50
N ALA A 279 12.13 13.23 -8.75
CA ALA A 279 12.91 14.38 -8.28
C ALA A 279 12.97 14.46 -6.75
N ASN A 280 11.86 14.13 -6.08
CA ASN A 280 11.74 14.20 -4.61
C ASN A 280 12.10 12.88 -3.90
N CYS A 281 12.28 11.78 -4.64
CA CYS A 281 12.39 10.42 -4.12
C CYS A 281 13.35 10.29 -2.93
N LEU A 282 14.57 10.80 -3.04
CA LEU A 282 15.57 10.69 -1.97
C LEU A 282 15.14 11.45 -0.71
N ALA A 283 14.63 12.67 -0.87
CA ALA A 283 14.20 13.50 0.25
C ALA A 283 12.98 12.91 0.97
N GLU A 284 12.09 12.27 0.21
CA GLU A 284 10.83 11.74 0.69
C GLU A 284 10.90 10.30 1.24
N THR A 285 11.78 9.48 0.67
CA THR A 285 11.83 8.03 0.97
C THR A 285 13.16 7.60 1.59
N GLY A 286 14.19 8.44 1.52
CA GLY A 286 15.57 8.06 1.86
C GLY A 286 16.24 7.15 0.82
N LEU A 287 15.59 6.87 -0.32
CA LEU A 287 16.09 5.99 -1.36
C LEU A 287 16.35 6.76 -2.67
N GLU A 288 17.41 6.38 -3.38
CA GLU A 288 17.72 6.93 -4.69
C GLU A 288 16.58 6.65 -5.70
N PRO A 289 16.26 7.61 -6.59
CA PRO A 289 15.21 7.43 -7.57
C PRO A 289 15.56 6.31 -8.55
N PRO A 290 14.57 5.51 -9.00
CA PRO A 290 14.82 4.50 -10.01
C PRO A 290 15.21 5.15 -11.35
N ALA A 291 16.07 4.46 -12.08
CA ALA A 291 16.37 4.80 -13.45
C ALA A 291 15.11 4.67 -14.33
N ALA A 292 14.93 5.59 -15.27
CA ALA A 292 13.89 5.44 -16.27
C ALA A 292 14.16 4.17 -17.10
N PRO A 293 13.12 3.39 -17.45
CA PRO A 293 13.30 2.24 -18.32
C PRO A 293 13.84 2.69 -19.68
N ASP A 294 14.96 2.10 -20.09
CA ASP A 294 15.56 2.33 -21.40
C ASP A 294 15.00 1.35 -22.43
N PHE A 295 14.03 1.81 -23.21
CA PHE A 295 13.42 1.06 -24.29
C PHE A 295 14.19 1.17 -25.63
N SER A 296 15.32 1.89 -25.67
CA SER A 296 16.12 2.01 -26.91
C SER A 296 16.67 0.65 -27.38
N LYS A 297 16.94 -0.26 -26.44
CA LYS A 297 17.36 -1.64 -26.71
C LYS A 297 16.18 -2.60 -26.92
N SER A 298 14.95 -2.18 -26.67
CA SER A 298 13.75 -3.03 -26.76
C SER A 298 13.08 -3.00 -28.14
N ARG A 299 13.82 -2.64 -29.21
CA ARG A 299 13.43 -3.04 -30.58
C ARG A 299 13.59 -4.56 -30.72
N LEU A 300 12.77 -5.31 -29.99
CA LEU A 300 12.43 -6.68 -30.32
C LEU A 300 11.54 -6.59 -31.57
N ALA A 301 12.14 -6.97 -32.68
CA ALA A 301 11.56 -7.19 -34.01
C ALA A 301 10.02 -7.11 -34.08
N ALA A 302 9.51 -5.94 -34.44
CA ALA A 302 8.23 -5.82 -35.12
C ALA A 302 8.53 -5.82 -36.63
N GLU A 303 8.86 -7.00 -37.15
CA GLU A 303 8.75 -7.38 -38.57
C GLU A 303 8.04 -8.74 -38.64
#